data_AF-A0A7S0SVG6-F1
#
_entry.id   AF-A0A7S0SVG6-F1
#
_cell.length_a   1.000
_cell.length_b   1.000
_cell.length_c   1.000
_cell.angle_alpha   90.00
_cell.angle_beta   90.00
_cell.angle_gamma   90.00
#
_symmetry.space_group_name_H-M   'P 1'
#
loop_
_entity.id
_entity.type
_entity.pdbx_description
1 polymer ?
#
loop_
_entity_poly.entity_id
_entity_poly.type
_entity_poly.pdbx_seq_one_letter_code
_entity_poly.pdbx_strand_id
1 'polypeptide(L)'
;SVTAFQLCNTLKSLTTKRIFTSICTIHQPQYKLYKLFDNIILMSKGYIIYRGNTEGAQKFFECAGFPIPPATNPADHLLDILIQESEKSPVIGTSIYKANKTRIKGIPVLTKDMANVLINYEMNRPTWFNQFLTLLDRCFYEHLKN
;
A
#
# COMPACT_ATOMS: atom_id res chain seq x y z
N SER A 1 -12.78 2.58 10.96
CA SER A 1 -12.69 1.92 12.28
C SER A 1 -11.61 2.59 13.11
N VAL A 2 -11.85 2.83 14.40
CA VAL A 2 -10.87 3.48 15.31
C VAL A 2 -9.59 2.66 15.43
N THR A 3 -9.70 1.33 15.46
CA THR A 3 -8.54 0.41 15.53
C THR A 3 -7.67 0.47 14.28
N ALA A 4 -8.27 0.49 13.08
CA ALA A 4 -7.53 0.64 11.82
C ALA A 4 -6.76 1.97 11.77
N PHE A 5 -7.37 3.04 12.26
CA PHE A 5 -6.71 4.34 12.34
C PHE A 5 -5.52 4.34 13.31
N GLN A 6 -5.67 3.74 14.50
CA GLN A 6 -4.57 3.59 15.45
C GLN A 6 -3.43 2.75 14.88
N LEU A 7 -3.74 1.64 14.21
CA LEU A 7 -2.75 0.80 13.53
C LEU A 7 -1.97 1.59 12.48
N CYS A 8 -2.67 2.30 11.58
CA CYS A 8 -2.03 3.12 10.55
C CYS A 8 -1.18 4.26 11.13
N ASN A 9 -1.60 4.87 12.25
CA ASN A 9 -0.78 5.86 12.95
C ASN A 9 0.49 5.25 13.55
N THR A 10 0.41 4.04 14.11
CA THR A 10 1.60 3.34 14.62
C THR A 10 2.54 3.01 13.46
N LEU A 11 2.03 2.50 12.34
CA LEU A 11 2.83 2.26 11.13
C LEU A 11 3.48 3.55 10.65
N LYS A 12 2.74 4.66 10.58
CA LYS A 12 3.27 5.98 10.21
C LYS A 12 4.41 6.39 11.15
N SER A 13 4.22 6.25 12.46
CA SER A 13 5.26 6.59 13.45
C SER A 13 6.52 5.76 13.26
N LEU A 14 6.39 4.46 12.96
CA LEU A 14 7.52 3.58 12.68
C LEU A 14 8.25 3.98 11.40
N THR A 15 7.51 4.29 10.32
CA THR A 15 8.11 4.71 9.04
C THR A 15 8.81 6.06 9.14
N THR A 16 8.37 6.96 10.02
CA THR A 16 9.01 8.28 10.21
C THR A 16 10.23 8.21 11.12
N LYS A 17 10.23 7.32 12.12
CA LYS A 17 11.29 7.24 13.14
C LYS A 17 12.40 6.24 12.81
N ARG A 18 12.16 5.30 11.89
CA ARG A 18 13.09 4.21 11.54
C ARG A 18 13.20 4.07 10.03
N ILE A 19 14.25 3.38 9.57
CA ILE A 19 14.37 2.96 8.16
C ILE A 19 13.41 1.78 7.94
N PHE A 20 12.13 2.09 7.77
CA PHE A 20 11.06 1.12 7.59
C PHE A 20 10.11 1.57 6.48
N THR A 21 9.79 0.67 5.55
CA THR A 21 8.81 0.92 4.50
C THR A 21 7.58 0.05 4.77
N SER A 22 6.42 0.68 4.91
CA SER A 22 5.15 -0.03 5.10
C SER A 22 4.37 -0.03 3.80
N ILE A 23 3.93 -1.21 3.36
CA ILE A 23 3.01 -1.39 2.24
C ILE A 23 1.75 -2.05 2.79
N CYS A 24 0.59 -1.50 2.47
CA CYS A 24 -0.70 -2.07 2.87
C CYS A 24 -1.72 -1.94 1.74
N THR A 25 -2.64 -2.88 1.68
CA THR A 25 -3.85 -2.80 0.85
C THR A 25 -5.02 -2.42 1.76
N ILE A 26 -5.83 -1.47 1.32
CA ILE A 26 -6.95 -0.96 2.12
C ILE A 26 -8.21 -1.06 1.30
N HIS A 27 -9.16 -1.81 1.82
CA HIS A 27 -10.51 -1.83 1.30
C HIS A 27 -11.25 -0.59 1.80
N GLN A 28 -11.43 0.41 0.93
CA GLN A 28 -12.20 1.64 1.16
C GLN A 28 -11.73 2.46 2.39
N PRO A 29 -10.66 3.26 2.24
CA PRO A 29 -10.16 4.08 3.35
C PRO A 29 -11.09 5.25 3.65
N GLN A 30 -11.40 5.42 4.95
CA GLN A 30 -12.01 6.65 5.44
C GLN A 30 -11.10 7.85 5.15
N TYR A 31 -11.69 9.03 4.94
CA TYR A 31 -10.96 10.28 4.66
C TYR A 31 -9.76 10.55 5.59
N LYS A 32 -9.95 10.37 6.90
CA LYS A 32 -8.88 10.57 7.89
C LYS A 32 -7.72 9.60 7.71
N LEU A 33 -7.99 8.38 7.25
CA LEU A 33 -7.00 7.36 6.97
C LEU A 33 -6.24 7.68 5.67
N TYR A 34 -6.98 8.11 4.63
CA TYR A 34 -6.40 8.51 3.34
C TYR A 34 -5.30 9.58 3.52
N LYS A 35 -5.52 10.55 4.42
CA LYS A 35 -4.55 11.60 4.74
C LYS A 35 -3.24 11.14 5.39
N LEU A 36 -3.18 9.92 5.94
CA LEU A 36 -1.96 9.43 6.59
C LEU A 36 -0.91 8.92 5.59
N PHE A 37 -1.34 8.58 4.37
CA PHE A 37 -0.46 8.01 3.34
C PHE A 37 0.30 9.09 2.59
N ASP A 38 1.62 8.88 2.46
CA ASP A 38 2.48 9.73 1.65
C ASP A 38 2.24 9.48 0.16
N ASN A 39 2.12 8.19 -0.21
CA ASN A 39 1.92 7.74 -1.57
C ASN A 39 0.80 6.71 -1.66
N ILE A 40 0.10 6.71 -2.79
CA ILE A 40 -0.93 5.74 -3.13
C ILE A 40 -0.63 5.09 -4.48
N ILE A 41 -1.08 3.85 -4.61
CA ILE A 41 -1.11 3.11 -5.86
C ILE A 41 -2.57 2.74 -6.11
N LEU A 42 -3.13 3.24 -7.22
CA LEU A 42 -4.49 2.94 -7.65
C LEU A 42 -4.41 1.94 -8.79
N MET A 43 -5.18 0.86 -8.67
CA MET A 43 -5.16 -0.25 -9.62
C MET A 43 -6.57 -0.61 -10.08
N SER A 44 -6.71 -1.02 -11.34
CA SER A 44 -7.94 -1.59 -11.88
C SER A 44 -7.58 -2.69 -12.87
N LYS A 45 -8.27 -3.84 -12.80
CA LYS A 45 -8.05 -5.03 -13.66
C LYS A 45 -6.57 -5.47 -13.79
N GLY A 46 -5.80 -5.38 -12.71
CA GLY A 46 -4.37 -5.75 -12.70
C GLY A 46 -3.40 -4.69 -13.24
N TYR A 47 -3.91 -3.54 -13.69
CA TYR A 47 -3.10 -2.43 -14.18
C TYR A 47 -3.01 -1.30 -13.15
N ILE A 48 -1.84 -0.68 -13.06
CA ILE A 48 -1.65 0.54 -12.27
C ILE A 48 -2.20 1.72 -13.09
N ILE A 49 -3.20 2.39 -12.52
CA ILE A 49 -3.82 3.57 -13.12
C ILE A 49 -3.12 4.83 -12.64
N TYR A 50 -2.75 4.88 -11.35
CA TYR A 50 -2.01 5.98 -10.75
C TYR A 50 -1.01 5.47 -9.71
N ARG A 51 0.16 6.10 -9.66
CA ARG A 51 1.16 5.91 -8.59
C ARG A 51 1.81 7.25 -8.30
N GLY A 52 1.76 7.68 -7.04
CA GLY A 52 2.32 8.94 -6.62
C GLY A 52 1.79 9.40 -5.28
N ASN A 53 2.01 10.66 -4.96
CA ASN A 53 1.52 11.24 -3.72
C ASN A 53 -0.01 11.39 -3.70
N THR A 54 -0.59 11.45 -2.51
CA THR A 54 -2.05 11.59 -2.34
C THR A 54 -2.61 12.88 -2.94
N GLU A 55 -1.88 13.98 -2.85
CA GLU A 55 -2.28 15.28 -3.43
C GLU A 55 -2.23 15.32 -4.95
N GLY A 56 -1.24 14.66 -5.56
CA GLY A 56 -1.09 14.59 -7.01
C GLY A 56 -2.13 13.70 -7.66
N ALA A 57 -2.72 12.77 -6.93
CA ALA A 57 -3.82 11.94 -7.41
C ALA A 57 -5.02 12.82 -7.78
N GLN A 58 -5.41 13.76 -6.91
CA GLN A 58 -6.52 14.66 -7.19
C GLN A 58 -6.33 15.45 -8.49
N LYS A 59 -5.16 16.10 -8.65
CA LYS A 59 -4.83 16.84 -9.87
C LYS A 59 -4.84 15.95 -11.13
N PHE A 60 -4.38 14.71 -10.99
CA PHE A 60 -4.35 13.75 -12.09
C PHE A 60 -5.76 13.41 -12.59
N PHE A 61 -6.70 13.12 -11.68
CA PHE A 61 -8.08 12.82 -12.07
C PHE A 61 -8.84 14.07 -12.51
N GLU A 62 -8.56 15.25 -11.93
CA GLU A 62 -9.07 16.54 -12.41
C GLU A 62 -8.68 16.80 -13.88
N CYS A 63 -7.40 16.65 -14.23
CA CYS A 63 -6.94 16.79 -15.62
C CYS A 63 -7.54 15.74 -16.57
N ALA A 64 -7.91 14.57 -16.05
CA ALA A 64 -8.59 13.52 -16.82
C ALA A 64 -10.10 13.77 -17.00
N GLY A 65 -10.65 14.87 -16.46
CA GLY A 65 -12.06 15.21 -16.56
C GLY A 65 -12.94 14.69 -15.41
N PHE A 66 -12.31 14.21 -14.34
CA PHE A 66 -12.99 13.67 -13.15
C PHE A 66 -12.63 14.48 -11.89
N PRO A 67 -13.09 15.74 -11.77
CA PRO A 67 -12.82 16.55 -10.59
C PRO A 67 -13.52 15.96 -9.36
N ILE A 68 -12.87 16.04 -8.21
CA ILE A 68 -13.45 15.56 -6.95
C ILE A 68 -14.48 16.59 -6.45
N PRO A 69 -15.76 16.20 -6.26
CA PRO A 69 -16.78 17.13 -5.79
C PRO A 69 -16.47 17.64 -4.37
N PRO A 70 -16.92 18.87 -4.03
CA PRO A 70 -16.76 19.39 -2.69
C PRO A 70 -17.45 18.49 -1.66
N ALA A 71 -16.88 18.40 -0.46
CA ALA A 71 -17.36 17.56 0.65
C ALA A 71 -17.42 16.04 0.38
N THR A 72 -16.82 15.56 -0.72
CA THR A 72 -16.71 14.12 -1.01
C THR A 72 -15.39 13.56 -0.47
N ASN A 73 -15.40 12.32 0.02
CA ASN A 73 -14.15 11.63 0.37
C ASN A 73 -13.35 11.35 -0.91
N PRO A 74 -12.14 11.92 -1.08
CA PRO A 74 -11.32 11.67 -2.26
C PRO A 74 -11.05 10.18 -2.48
N ALA A 75 -10.83 9.42 -1.41
CA ALA A 75 -10.58 7.99 -1.53
C ALA A 75 -11.74 7.24 -2.19
N ASP A 76 -12.97 7.52 -1.75
CA ASP A 76 -14.16 6.85 -2.26
C ASP A 76 -14.41 7.27 -3.72
N HIS A 77 -14.34 8.57 -4.01
CA HIS A 77 -14.50 9.09 -5.38
C HIS A 77 -13.49 8.48 -6.35
N LEU A 78 -12.22 8.37 -5.95
CA LEU A 78 -11.17 7.76 -6.77
C LEU A 78 -11.45 6.28 -7.03
N LEU A 79 -11.95 5.55 -6.03
CA LEU A 79 -12.35 4.14 -6.19
C LEU A 79 -13.57 4.00 -7.10
N ASP A 80 -14.56 4.88 -6.97
CA ASP A 80 -15.76 4.87 -7.80
C ASP A 80 -15.44 5.10 -9.29
N ILE A 81 -14.54 6.03 -9.60
CA ILE A 81 -14.04 6.21 -10.97
C ILE A 81 -13.41 4.91 -11.49
N LEU A 82 -12.57 4.26 -10.69
CA LEU A 82 -11.87 3.04 -11.10
C LEU A 82 -12.84 1.87 -11.35
N ILE A 83 -13.92 1.80 -10.57
CA ILE A 83 -14.97 0.78 -10.71
C ILE A 83 -15.81 1.08 -11.97
N GLN A 84 -16.28 2.31 -12.14
CA GLN A 84 -17.11 2.70 -13.30
C GLN A 84 -16.35 2.56 -14.64
N GLU A 85 -15.07 2.94 -14.68
CA GLU A 85 -14.20 2.74 -15.84
C GLU A 85 -13.99 1.26 -16.17
N SER A 86 -14.01 0.40 -15.15
CA SER A 86 -13.91 -1.03 -15.34
C SER A 86 -15.13 -1.61 -16.07
N GLU A 87 -16.29 -0.98 -15.98
CA GLU A 87 -17.56 -1.47 -16.51
C GLU A 87 -17.96 -0.85 -17.87
N LYS A 88 -17.73 0.45 -18.09
CA LYS A 88 -18.40 1.19 -19.18
C LYS A 88 -17.66 1.24 -20.53
N SER A 89 -16.33 1.24 -20.59
CA SER A 89 -15.54 1.08 -21.83
C SER A 89 -14.04 1.22 -21.54
N PRO A 90 -13.14 0.39 -22.10
CA PRO A 90 -11.70 0.48 -21.85
C PRO A 90 -11.02 1.75 -22.40
N VAL A 91 -11.73 2.62 -23.14
CA VAL A 91 -11.12 3.69 -23.95
C VAL A 91 -10.58 4.86 -23.12
N ILE A 92 -11.27 5.30 -22.06
CA ILE A 92 -10.80 6.39 -21.19
C ILE A 92 -9.68 5.89 -20.27
N GLY A 93 -9.87 4.71 -19.66
CA GLY A 93 -8.81 3.94 -19.02
C GLY A 93 -7.55 3.76 -19.90
N THR A 94 -7.68 3.56 -21.21
CA THR A 94 -6.51 3.49 -22.12
C THR A 94 -5.82 4.83 -22.36
N SER A 95 -6.51 5.97 -22.33
CA SER A 95 -5.89 7.30 -22.46
C SER A 95 -5.12 7.68 -21.19
N ILE A 96 -5.69 7.39 -20.02
CA ILE A 96 -5.04 7.54 -18.70
C ILE A 96 -3.84 6.59 -18.58
N TYR A 97 -4.00 5.33 -19.02
CA TYR A 97 -2.94 4.32 -19.05
C TYR A 97 -1.79 4.67 -20.02
N LYS A 98 -2.11 5.12 -21.24
CA LYS A 98 -1.10 5.52 -22.24
C LYS A 98 -0.29 6.74 -21.79
N ALA A 99 -0.93 7.71 -21.12
CA ALA A 99 -0.25 8.85 -20.52
C ALA A 99 0.72 8.44 -19.39
N ASN A 100 0.46 7.34 -18.67
CA ASN A 100 1.28 6.86 -17.56
C ASN A 100 2.35 5.81 -17.91
N LYS A 101 2.35 5.25 -19.13
CA LYS A 101 3.39 4.27 -19.56
C LYS A 101 4.82 4.85 -19.50
N THR A 102 4.97 6.16 -19.58
CA THR A 102 6.26 6.88 -19.55
C THR A 102 6.75 7.25 -18.15
N ARG A 103 5.98 6.99 -17.08
CA ARG A 103 6.28 7.48 -15.72
C ARG A 103 6.65 6.39 -14.70
N ILE A 104 7.12 5.22 -15.15
CA ILE A 104 7.92 4.33 -14.28
C ILE A 104 9.35 4.88 -14.22
N LYS A 105 9.53 6.08 -13.62
CA LYS A 105 10.85 6.56 -13.23
C LYS A 105 11.08 6.19 -11.76
N GLY A 106 12.19 5.49 -11.49
CA GLY A 106 12.65 5.26 -10.13
C GLY A 106 12.06 4.02 -9.44
N ILE A 107 12.17 2.84 -10.07
CA ILE A 107 12.33 1.64 -9.23
C ILE A 107 13.66 1.87 -8.49
N PRO A 108 13.66 2.02 -7.15
CA PRO A 108 14.93 2.08 -6.43
C PRO A 108 15.66 0.77 -6.74
N VAL A 109 16.79 0.88 -7.41
CA VAL A 109 17.70 -0.26 -7.59
C VAL A 109 18.10 -0.70 -6.19
N LEU A 110 18.02 -2.01 -5.92
CA LEU A 110 18.41 -2.57 -4.64
C LEU A 110 19.81 -2.06 -4.29
N THR A 111 19.91 -1.16 -3.31
CA THR A 111 21.20 -0.62 -2.90
C THR A 111 21.93 -1.68 -2.08
N LYS A 112 23.27 -1.62 -2.05
CA LYS A 112 24.08 -2.53 -1.24
C LYS A 112 23.64 -2.53 0.22
N ASP A 113 23.24 -1.38 0.75
CA ASP A 113 22.75 -1.25 2.12
C ASP A 113 21.44 -2.02 2.35
N MET A 114 20.51 -1.95 1.40
CA MET A 114 19.25 -2.72 1.46
C MET A 114 19.51 -4.22 1.33
N ALA A 115 20.45 -4.62 0.45
CA ALA A 115 20.85 -6.01 0.30
C ALA A 115 21.47 -6.56 1.61
N ASN A 116 22.33 -5.77 2.27
CA ASN A 116 22.95 -6.16 3.54
C ASN A 116 21.92 -6.37 4.65
N VAL A 117 20.86 -5.56 4.71
CA VAL A 117 19.75 -5.77 5.67
C VAL A 117 19.05 -7.10 5.41
N LEU A 118 18.77 -7.44 4.15
CA LEU A 118 18.14 -8.71 3.79
C LEU A 118 19.05 -9.90 4.11
N ILE A 119 20.34 -9.81 3.78
CA ILE A 119 21.33 -10.86 4.09
C ILE A 119 21.44 -11.05 5.60
N ASN A 120 21.55 -9.96 6.38
CA ASN A 120 21.61 -10.05 7.84
C ASN A 120 20.33 -10.68 8.44
N TYR A 121 19.17 -10.45 7.82
CA TYR A 121 17.93 -11.11 8.23
C TYR A 121 17.96 -12.62 7.95
N GLU A 122 18.42 -13.04 6.77
CA GLU A 122 18.58 -14.46 6.43
C GLU A 122 19.62 -15.16 7.30
N MET A 123 20.76 -14.50 7.56
CA MET A 123 21.86 -15.04 8.37
C MET A 123 21.47 -15.21 9.85
N ASN A 124 20.58 -14.37 10.37
CA ASN A 124 20.07 -14.47 11.74
C ASN A 124 18.85 -15.38 11.88
N ARG A 125 18.46 -16.10 10.82
CA ARG A 125 17.32 -17.01 10.90
C ARG A 125 17.70 -18.22 11.77
N PRO A 126 16.90 -18.55 12.81
CA PRO A 126 17.16 -19.73 13.62
C PRO A 126 17.12 -20.99 12.76
N THR A 127 17.92 -22.00 13.10
CA THR A 127 17.92 -23.29 12.40
C THR A 127 16.55 -23.96 12.48
N TRP A 128 16.27 -24.86 11.54
CA TRP A 128 14.98 -25.57 11.50
C TRP A 128 14.70 -26.32 12.81
N PHE A 129 15.73 -26.88 13.45
CA PHE A 129 15.58 -27.62 14.70
C PHE A 129 15.22 -26.70 15.87
N ASN A 130 15.81 -25.51 15.94
CA ASN A 130 15.44 -24.50 16.93
C ASN A 130 14.03 -23.96 16.70
N GLN A 131 13.63 -23.76 15.43
CA GLN A 131 12.25 -23.41 15.08
C GLN A 131 11.28 -24.53 15.50
N PHE A 132 11.64 -25.78 15.27
CA PHE A 132 10.84 -26.95 15.66
C PHE A 132 10.65 -27.03 17.17
N LEU A 133 11.74 -26.96 17.96
CA LEU A 133 11.65 -26.97 19.42
C LEU A 133 10.82 -25.80 19.96
N THR A 134 10.97 -24.60 19.38
CA THR A 134 10.17 -23.43 19.75
C THR A 134 8.67 -23.66 19.51
N LEU A 135 8.32 -24.27 18.37
CA LEU A 135 6.92 -24.59 18.05
C LEU A 135 6.38 -25.72 18.94
N LEU A 136 7.20 -26.72 19.26
CA LEU A 136 6.85 -27.82 20.15
C LEU A 136 6.57 -27.30 21.56
N ASP A 137 7.46 -26.47 22.12
CA ASP A 137 7.28 -25.82 23.42
C ASP A 137 6.03 -24.96 23.45
N ARG A 138 5.78 -24.18 22.39
CA ARG A 138 4.55 -23.38 22.27
C ARG A 138 3.30 -24.25 22.25
N CYS A 139 3.32 -25.37 21.53
CA CYS A 139 2.20 -26.31 21.46
C CYS A 139 1.90 -26.93 22.83
N PHE A 140 2.92 -27.38 23.56
CA PHE A 140 2.77 -27.89 24.91
C PHE A 140 2.25 -26.82 25.87
N TYR A 141 2.76 -25.59 25.78
CA TYR A 141 2.30 -24.47 26.61
C TYR A 141 0.83 -24.13 26.34
N GLU A 142 0.40 -24.09 25.08
CA GLU A 142 -1.00 -23.86 24.72
C GLU A 142 -1.90 -25.02 25.16
N HIS A 143 -1.41 -26.27 25.13
CA HIS A 143 -2.15 -27.44 25.60
C HIS A 143 -2.34 -27.48 27.12
N LEU A 144 -1.33 -27.06 27.90
CA LEU A 144 -1.40 -27.03 29.37
C LEU A 144 -2.21 -25.84 29.91
N LYS A 145 -2.45 -24.82 29.09
CA LYS A 145 -3.23 -23.63 29.46
C LYS A 145 -4.73 -23.79 29.22
N ASN A 146 -5.13 -24.73 28.38
CA ASN A 146 -6.53 -25.13 28.15
C ASN A 146 -6.93 -26.27 29.08
#